data_AF-A0A516SM15-F1
#
_entry.id   AF-A0A516SM15-F1
#
_cell.length_a   1.000
_cell.length_b   1.000
_cell.length_c   1.000
_cell.angle_alpha   90.00
_cell.angle_beta   90.00
_cell.angle_gamma   90.00
#
_symmetry.space_group_name_H-M   'P 1'
#
loop_
_entity.id
_entity.type
_entity.pdbx_description
1 polymer ?
#
loop_
_entity_poly.entity_id
_entity_poly.type
_entity_poly.pdbx_seq_one_letter_code
_entity_poly.pdbx_strand_id
1 'polypeptide(L)' 'MAELTEANWQKQMRAAKITWHKLTDSELLRSEGQSQKLAGLVQERYAIPRAEADKQVASFFRNYWA' A
#
# COMPACT_ATOMS: atom_id res chain seq x y z
N MET A 1 5.66 -8.37 16.79
CA MET A 1 6.35 -7.82 15.61
C MET A 1 5.94 -8.70 14.44
N ALA A 2 4.82 -8.38 13.79
CA ALA A 2 4.22 -9.31 12.82
C ALA A 2 5.15 -9.45 11.61
N GLU A 3 5.62 -10.67 11.36
CA GLU A 3 6.29 -11.08 10.14
C GLU A 3 5.34 -10.85 8.96
N LEU A 4 5.43 -9.66 8.35
CA LEU A 4 4.86 -9.35 7.05
C LEU A 4 5.64 -10.16 6.02
N THR A 5 5.27 -11.43 5.86
CA THR A 5 5.86 -12.27 4.81
C THR A 5 5.45 -11.72 3.45
N GLU A 6 6.45 -11.38 2.63
CA GLU A 6 6.31 -10.83 1.28
C GLU A 6 5.34 -11.64 0.39
N ALA A 7 5.17 -12.92 0.71
CA ALA A 7 4.19 -13.83 0.11
C ALA A 7 2.72 -13.35 0.25
N ASN A 8 2.34 -12.77 1.39
CA ASN A 8 0.98 -12.22 1.57
C ASN A 8 0.82 -10.89 0.83
N TRP A 9 1.85 -10.05 0.80
CA TRP A 9 1.81 -8.80 0.05
C TRP A 9 1.59 -9.04 -1.45
N GLN A 10 2.24 -10.03 -2.05
CA GLN A 10 2.02 -10.41 -3.45
C GLN A 10 0.56 -10.73 -3.78
N LYS A 11 -0.17 -11.39 -2.87
CA LYS A 11 -1.61 -11.67 -3.05
C LYS A 11 -2.43 -10.38 -3.01
N GLN A 12 -2.10 -9.47 -2.09
CA GLN A 12 -2.80 -8.20 -1.93
C GLN A 12 -2.37 -7.13 -2.93
N MET A 13 -1.24 -7.31 -3.64
CA MET A 13 -0.72 -6.36 -4.62
C MET A 13 -1.73 -6.11 -5.75
N ARG A 14 -2.46 -7.14 -6.19
CA ARG A 14 -3.54 -6.98 -7.20
C ARG A 14 -4.64 -6.06 -6.69
N ALA A 15 -5.05 -6.21 -5.44
CA ALA A 15 -6.02 -5.32 -4.83
C ALA A 15 -5.45 -3.89 -4.67
N ALA A 16 -4.21 -3.77 -4.20
CA ALA A 16 -3.53 -2.48 -4.09
C ALA A 16 -3.45 -1.76 -5.44
N LYS A 17 -3.22 -2.50 -6.53
CA LYS A 17 -3.19 -1.98 -7.89
C LYS A 17 -4.57 -1.45 -8.34
N ILE A 18 -5.65 -2.11 -7.94
CA ILE A 18 -7.02 -1.67 -8.22
C ILE A 18 -7.35 -0.42 -7.40
N THR A 19 -7.04 -0.43 -6.10
CA THR A 19 -7.25 0.71 -5.19
C THR A 19 -6.45 1.92 -5.63
N TRP A 20 -5.18 1.71 -5.97
CA TRP A 20 -4.27 2.75 -6.39
C TRP A 20 -3.83 2.56 -7.85
N HIS A 21 -4.76 2.78 -8.78
CA HIS A 21 -4.53 2.64 -10.23
C HIS A 21 -3.34 3.46 -10.79
N LYS A 22 -2.96 4.58 -10.14
CA LYS A 22 -1.80 5.40 -10.51
C LYS A 22 -0.46 4.80 -10.09
N LEU A 23 -0.45 3.82 -9.18
CA LEU A 23 0.77 3.13 -8.77
C LEU A 23 1.08 2.00 -9.74
N THR A 24 2.35 1.89 -10.11
CA THR A 24 2.84 0.76 -10.92
C THR A 24 3.08 -0.47 -10.04
N ASP A 25 3.01 -1.66 -10.63
CA ASP A 25 3.25 -2.92 -9.93
C ASP A 25 4.66 -2.95 -9.33
N SER A 26 5.64 -2.35 -10.02
CA SER A 26 7.01 -2.20 -9.53
C SER A 26 7.11 -1.31 -8.29
N GLU A 27 6.30 -0.25 -8.20
CA GLU A 27 6.26 0.64 -7.02
C GLU A 27 5.61 -0.05 -5.83
N LEU A 28 4.49 -0.73 -6.08
CA LEU A 28 3.83 -1.56 -5.07
C LEU A 28 4.77 -2.66 -4.57
N LEU A 29 5.52 -3.31 -5.47
CA LEU A 29 6.51 -4.31 -5.11
C LEU A 29 7.63 -3.73 -4.23
N ARG A 30 8.19 -2.57 -4.60
CA ARG A 30 9.21 -1.86 -3.82
C ARG A 30 8.75 -1.43 -2.43
N SER A 31 7.44 -1.30 -2.22
CA SER A 31 6.89 -1.01 -0.89
C SER A 31 7.00 -2.19 0.07
N GLU A 32 7.19 -3.42 -0.44
CA GLU A 32 7.32 -4.66 0.35
C GLU A 32 6.17 -4.86 1.35
N GLY A 33 4.99 -4.29 1.09
CA GLY A 33 3.87 -4.32 2.03
C GLY A 33 4.09 -3.47 3.28
N GLN A 34 5.05 -2.55 3.27
CA GLN A 34 5.23 -1.57 4.34
C GLN A 34 4.27 -0.40 4.17
N SER A 35 3.41 -0.19 5.16
CA SER A 35 2.42 0.88 5.17
C SER A 35 3.04 2.27 4.97
N GLN A 36 4.18 2.58 5.59
CA GLN A 36 4.82 3.88 5.43
C GLN A 36 5.38 4.13 4.03
N LYS A 37 6.00 3.11 3.40
CA LYS A 37 6.49 3.22 2.02
C LYS A 37 5.33 3.42 1.06
N LEU A 38 4.26 2.65 1.24
CA LEU A 38 3.05 2.73 0.44
C LEU A 38 2.37 4.10 0.58
N ALA A 39 2.30 4.65 1.80
CA ALA A 39 1.75 5.98 2.05
C ALA A 39 2.56 7.09 1.35
N GLY A 40 3.89 6.98 1.34
CA GLY A 40 4.74 7.90 0.56
C GLY A 40 4.42 7.87 -0.94
N LEU A 41 4.34 6.67 -1.52
CA LEU A 41 3.98 6.49 -2.93
C LEU A 41 2.60 7.07 -3.25
N VAL A 42 1.60 6.80 -2.40
CA VAL A 42 0.23 7.33 -2.58
C VAL A 42 0.23 8.85 -2.46
N GLN A 43 0.94 9.41 -1.48
CA GLN A 43 1.09 10.85 -1.29
C GLN A 43 1.64 11.52 -2.57
N GLU A 44 2.74 11.01 -3.12
CA GLU A 44 3.39 11.57 -4.30
C GLU A 44 2.55 11.40 -5.57
N ARG A 45 1.95 10.23 -5.77
CA ARG A 45 1.25 9.87 -7.01
C ARG A 45 -0.15 10.46 -7.11
N TYR A 46 -0.80 10.67 -5.97
CA TYR A 46 -2.12 11.30 -5.90
C TYR A 46 -2.07 12.77 -5.48
N ALA A 47 -0.89 13.31 -5.14
CA ALA A 47 -0.70 14.67 -4.66
C ALA A 47 -1.64 15.03 -3.49
N ILE A 48 -1.80 14.08 -2.56
CA ILE A 48 -2.66 14.23 -1.38
C ILE A 48 -1.84 14.48 -0.11
N PRO A 49 -2.44 15.03 0.96
CA PRO A 49 -1.75 15.16 2.24
C PRO A 49 -1.32 13.81 2.81
N ARG A 50 -0.18 13.78 3.50
CA ARG A 50 0.35 12.57 4.15
C ARG A 50 -0.67 11.88 5.06
N ALA A 51 -1.40 12.66 5.85
CA ALA A 51 -2.46 12.14 6.72
C ALA A 51 -3.57 11.39 5.96
N GLU A 52 -3.89 11.82 4.73
CA GLU A 52 -4.89 11.16 3.90
C GLU A 52 -4.33 9.88 3.28
N ALA A 53 -3.08 9.92 2.83
CA ALA A 53 -2.37 8.73 2.33
C ALA A 53 -2.25 7.65 3.43
N ASP A 54 -1.84 8.03 4.64
CA ASP A 54 -1.77 7.12 5.78
C ASP A 54 -3.13 6.51 6.13
N LYS A 55 -4.22 7.29 6.07
CA LYS A 55 -5.58 6.76 6.27
C LYS A 55 -5.99 5.74 5.22
N GLN A 56 -5.76 6.04 3.94
CA GLN A 56 -6.09 5.11 2.85
C GLN A 56 -5.32 3.81 3.00
N VAL A 57 -4.01 3.91 3.27
CA VAL A 57 -3.16 2.75 3.47
C VAL A 57 -3.57 1.96 4.72
N ALA A 58 -3.81 2.63 5.85
CA ALA A 58 -4.29 1.96 7.06
C ALA A 58 -5.63 1.24 6.86
N SER A 59 -6.54 1.85 6.10
CA SER A 59 -7.82 1.22 5.73
C SER A 59 -7.62 -0.02 4.86
N PHE A 60 -6.71 0.06 3.88
CA PHE A 60 -6.34 -1.08 3.05
C PHE A 60 -5.79 -2.24 3.89
N PHE A 61 -4.78 -1.98 4.72
CA PHE A 61 -4.21 -3.02 5.59
C PHE A 61 -5.26 -3.59 6.56
N ARG A 62 -6.18 -2.78 7.09
CA ARG A 62 -7.27 -3.28 7.93
C ARG A 62 -8.20 -4.24 7.18
N ASN A 63 -8.53 -3.95 5.92
CA ASN A 63 -9.45 -4.78 5.13
C ASN A 63 -8.82 -6.11 4.67
N TYR A 64 -7.50 -6.14 4.48
CA TYR A 64 -6.78 -7.28 3.93
C TYR A 64 -6.03 -8.14 4.96
N TRP A 65 -5.92 -7.64 6.19
CA TRP A 65 -5.16 -8.28 7.29
C TRP A 65 -6.01 -8.58 8.53
N ALA A 66 -7.34 -8.46 8.42
CA ALA A 66 -8.31 -8.93 9.41
C ALA A 66 -8.52 -10.45 9.33
#